data_AF-A0A2D8MJ11-F1
#
_entry.id   AF-A0A2D8MJ11-F1
#
_cell.length_a   1.000
_cell.length_b   1.000
_cell.length_c   1.000
_cell.angle_alpha   90.00
_cell.angle_beta   90.00
_cell.angle_gamma   90.00
#
_symmetry.space_group_name_H-M   'P 1'
#
loop_
_entity.id
_entity.type
_entity.pdbx_description
1 polymer ?
#
loop_
_entity_poly.entity_id
_entity_poly.type
_entity_poly.pdbx_seq_one_letter_code
_entity_poly.pdbx_strand_id
1 'polypeptide(L)'
;MGSTRPESVLEDRKQRRRLPLVGLLLTACYLIGLVVYLAVQGQNPADLKLNELGDFLGGVSSPLAFLWLVLGFFQQSREIRLSSQALHLQAAEMKRSVDEHRKLAEH
;
A
#
# COMPACT_ATOMS: atom_id res chain seq x y z
N MET A 1 -9.07 -30.01 -18.89
CA MET A 1 -8.71 -30.35 -17.50
C MET A 1 -8.18 -29.08 -16.84
N GLY A 2 -9.04 -28.34 -16.14
CA GLY A 2 -8.71 -27.03 -15.56
C GLY A 2 -9.01 -27.03 -14.08
N SER A 3 -7.98 -27.09 -13.25
CA SER A 3 -8.09 -27.09 -11.78
C SER A 3 -7.07 -26.15 -11.12
N THR A 4 -6.85 -24.96 -11.68
CA THR A 4 -5.93 -23.94 -11.15
C THR A 4 -6.62 -22.63 -10.70
N ARG A 5 -7.95 -22.62 -10.55
CA ARG A 5 -8.73 -21.36 -10.41
C ARG A 5 -9.12 -20.87 -9.00
N PRO A 6 -9.05 -21.63 -7.89
CA PRO A 6 -9.33 -21.06 -6.56
C PRO A 6 -8.08 -20.59 -5.80
N GLU A 7 -6.96 -21.29 -5.93
CA GLU A 7 -5.72 -21.04 -5.17
C GLU A 7 -5.08 -19.68 -5.52
N SER A 8 -4.94 -19.36 -6.83
CA SER A 8 -4.27 -18.14 -7.30
C SER A 8 -4.96 -16.84 -6.85
N VAL A 9 -6.29 -16.85 -6.73
CA VAL A 9 -7.08 -15.69 -6.28
C VAL A 9 -6.94 -15.46 -4.77
N LEU A 10 -6.80 -16.53 -3.99
CA LEU A 10 -6.62 -16.46 -2.54
C LEU A 10 -5.23 -15.94 -2.16
N GLU A 11 -4.19 -16.38 -2.88
CA GLU A 11 -2.83 -15.87 -2.70
C GLU A 11 -2.73 -14.37 -2.97
N ASP A 12 -3.40 -13.89 -4.03
CA ASP A 12 -3.45 -12.48 -4.42
C ASP A 12 -4.06 -11.57 -3.33
N ARG A 13 -5.09 -12.06 -2.63
CA ARG A 13 -5.71 -11.34 -1.49
C ARG A 13 -4.82 -11.39 -0.25
N LYS A 14 -4.17 -12.52 0.01
CA LYS A 14 -3.29 -12.70 1.17
C LYS A 14 -2.04 -11.83 1.04
N GLN A 15 -1.48 -11.69 -0.16
CA GLN A 15 -0.36 -10.80 -0.47
C GLN A 15 -0.71 -9.33 -0.16
N ARG A 16 -1.90 -8.86 -0.58
CA ARG A 16 -2.36 -7.47 -0.41
C ARG A 16 -2.45 -7.02 1.04
N ARG A 17 -2.83 -7.91 1.95
CA ARG A 17 -2.91 -7.61 3.39
C ARG A 17 -1.56 -7.67 4.10
N ARG A 18 -0.58 -8.41 3.57
CA ARG A 18 0.73 -8.60 4.21
C ARG A 18 1.65 -7.39 4.04
N LEU A 19 1.63 -6.70 2.90
CA LEU A 19 2.48 -5.51 2.69
C LEU A 19 2.26 -4.41 3.75
N PRO A 20 1.04 -3.93 4.01
CA PRO A 20 0.82 -2.91 5.04
C PRO A 20 1.06 -3.46 6.46
N LEU A 21 0.85 -4.76 6.70
CA LEU A 21 1.16 -5.39 7.98
C LEU A 21 2.66 -5.45 8.26
N VAL A 22 3.48 -5.75 7.26
CA VAL A 22 4.94 -5.75 7.36
C VAL A 22 5.46 -4.34 7.58
N GLY A 23 4.88 -3.35 6.88
CA GLY A 23 5.15 -1.94 7.16
C GLY A 23 4.82 -1.58 8.60
N LEU A 24 3.63 -1.94 9.07
CA LEU A 24 3.17 -1.68 10.44
C LEU A 24 4.05 -2.38 11.49
N LEU A 25 4.44 -3.63 11.25
CA LEU A 25 5.35 -4.39 12.11
C LEU A 25 6.73 -3.74 12.18
N LEU A 26 7.31 -3.39 11.04
CA LEU A 26 8.60 -2.67 10.97
C LEU A 26 8.53 -1.34 11.71
N THR A 27 7.44 -0.57 11.52
CA THR A 27 7.25 0.69 12.24
C THR A 27 7.10 0.48 13.74
N ALA A 28 6.39 -0.57 14.17
CA ALA A 28 6.21 -0.90 15.57
C ALA A 28 7.54 -1.34 16.21
N CYS A 29 8.29 -2.24 15.57
CA CYS A 29 9.62 -2.65 16.02
C CYS A 29 10.59 -1.45 16.12
N TYR A 30 10.55 -0.55 15.14
CA TYR A 30 11.37 0.66 15.13
C TYR A 30 11.03 1.59 16.29
N LEU A 31 9.74 1.87 16.52
CA LEU A 31 9.30 2.70 17.64
C LEU A 31 9.59 2.07 19.00
N ILE A 32 9.42 0.75 19.15
CA ILE A 32 9.75 0.03 20.38
C ILE A 32 11.26 0.13 20.66
N GLY A 33 12.11 -0.13 19.65
CA GLY A 33 13.56 0.01 19.77
C GLY A 33 13.98 1.43 20.17
N LEU A 34 13.30 2.44 19.62
CA LEU A 34 13.52 3.84 19.95
C LEU A 34 13.17 4.18 21.40
N VAL A 35 12.00 3.72 21.87
CA VAL A 35 11.56 3.92 23.26
C VAL A 35 12.49 3.22 24.24
N VAL A 36 12.93 2.00 23.92
CA VAL A 36 13.91 1.25 24.72
C VAL A 36 15.26 1.97 24.76
N TYR A 37 15.74 2.45 23.61
CA TYR A 37 16.99 3.21 23.53
C TYR A 37 16.95 4.48 24.40
N LEU A 38 15.87 5.26 24.31
CA LEU A 38 15.67 6.45 25.15
C LEU A 38 15.58 6.11 26.65
N ALA A 39 14.88 5.02 26.99
CA ALA A 39 14.74 4.58 28.38
C ALA A 39 16.09 4.10 28.98
N VAL A 40 16.92 3.42 28.19
CA VAL A 40 18.27 2.97 28.59
C VAL A 40 19.24 4.14 28.69
N GLN A 41 19.09 5.17 27.86
CA GLN A 41 20.00 6.33 27.86
C GLN A 41 19.82 7.24 29.09
N GLY A 42 18.76 7.05 29.89
CA GLY A 42 18.65 7.61 31.24
C GLY A 42 18.59 9.14 31.33
N GLN A 43 18.35 9.83 30.21
CA GLN A 43 18.28 11.28 30.18
C GLN A 43 16.88 11.73 30.59
N ASN A 44 16.77 12.54 31.65
CA ASN A 44 15.49 13.10 32.07
C ASN A 44 14.89 13.94 30.93
N PRO A 45 13.78 13.52 30.30
CA PRO A 45 13.18 14.25 29.18
C PRO A 45 12.55 15.59 29.61
N ALA A 46 12.51 15.85 30.91
CA ALA A 46 12.01 17.10 31.49
C ALA A 46 12.99 18.28 31.36
N ASP A 47 14.28 18.01 31.11
CA ASP A 47 15.32 19.05 30.94
C ASP A 47 15.73 19.24 29.47
N LEU A 48 15.29 18.35 28.57
CA LEU A 48 15.54 18.48 27.14
C LEU A 48 14.57 19.49 26.53
N LYS A 49 15.15 20.63 26.15
CA LYS A 49 14.57 21.71 25.37
C LYS A 49 13.65 21.17 24.27
N LEU A 50 12.43 21.70 24.18
CA LEU A 50 11.42 21.37 23.17
C LEU A 50 11.97 21.33 21.71
N ASN A 51 13.07 22.06 21.47
CA ASN A 51 13.80 22.09 20.20
C ASN A 51 14.50 20.75 19.86
N GLU A 52 15.13 20.08 20.83
CA GLU A 52 15.82 18.80 20.59
C GLU A 52 14.84 17.65 20.41
N LEU A 53 13.67 17.75 21.05
CA LEU A 53 12.54 16.85 20.84
C LEU A 53 12.02 16.94 19.41
N GLY A 54 11.98 18.16 18.85
CA GLY A 54 11.65 18.41 17.44
C GLY A 54 12.67 17.83 16.47
N ASP A 55 13.97 18.06 16.70
CA ASP A 55 15.05 17.51 15.86
C ASP A 55 15.08 15.97 15.92
N PHE A 56 14.82 15.39 17.09
CA PHE A 56 14.70 13.95 17.26
C PHE A 56 13.48 13.38 16.51
N LEU A 57 12.30 13.99 16.65
CA LEU A 57 11.10 13.58 15.91
C LEU A 57 11.31 13.72 14.40
N GLY A 58 11.95 14.80 13.94
CA GLY A 58 12.28 15.01 12.54
C GLY A 58 13.22 13.94 11.98
N GLY A 59 14.26 13.58 12.75
CA GLY A 59 15.21 12.53 12.37
C GLY A 59 14.59 11.14 12.32
N VAL A 60 13.77 10.78 13.32
CA VAL A 60 13.12 9.46 13.44
C VAL A 60 11.95 9.31 12.47
N SER A 61 11.19 10.38 12.25
CA SER A 61 10.02 10.38 11.36
C SER A 61 10.42 10.32 9.88
N SER A 62 11.58 10.88 9.49
CA SER A 62 11.97 10.97 8.08
C SER A 62 12.07 9.61 7.37
N PRO A 63 12.79 8.60 7.88
CA PRO A 63 12.83 7.27 7.27
C PRO A 63 11.47 6.57 7.31
N LEU A 64 10.70 6.79 8.37
CA LEU A 64 9.37 6.21 8.55
C LEU A 64 8.39 6.73 7.50
N ALA A 65 8.33 8.05 7.34
CA ALA A 65 7.49 8.71 6.35
C ALA A 65 7.88 8.29 4.93
N PHE A 66 9.18 8.20 4.64
CA PHE A 66 9.66 7.73 3.35
C PHE A 66 9.26 6.29 3.05
N LEU A 67 9.38 5.38 4.03
CA LEU A 67 8.94 3.99 3.91
C LEU A 67 7.46 3.90 3.54
N TRP A 68 6.60 4.66 4.24
CA TRP A 68 5.17 4.70 3.96
C TRP A 68 4.85 5.32 2.61
N LEU A 69 5.59 6.34 2.19
CA LEU A 69 5.44 6.95 0.86
C LEU A 69 5.71 5.94 -0.26
N VAL A 70 6.82 5.20 -0.16
CA VAL A 70 7.19 4.16 -1.13
C VAL A 70 6.15 3.04 -1.15
N LEU A 71 5.70 2.58 0.03
CA LEU A 71 4.69 1.54 0.15
C LEU A 71 3.33 1.98 -0.42
N GLY A 72 2.95 3.24 -0.20
CA GLY A 72 1.75 3.86 -0.79
C GLY A 72 1.85 3.96 -2.31
N PHE A 73 3.00 4.38 -2.84
CA PHE A 73 3.24 4.48 -4.27
C PHE A 73 3.10 3.13 -5.00
N PHE A 74 3.64 2.05 -4.42
CA PHE A 74 3.48 0.71 -4.98
C PHE A 74 2.04 0.20 -4.93
N GLN A 75 1.29 0.54 -3.87
CA GLN A 75 -0.14 0.21 -3.79
C GLN A 75 -0.94 0.96 -4.86
N GLN A 76 -0.74 2.27 -4.99
CA GLN A 76 -1.42 3.11 -5.98
C GLN A 76 -1.11 2.67 -7.42
N SER A 77 0.15 2.33 -7.72
CA SER A 77 0.55 1.86 -9.05
C SER A 77 -0.15 0.56 -9.47
N ARG A 78 -0.37 -0.36 -8.52
CA ARG A 78 -1.12 -1.60 -8.80
C ARG A 78 -2.60 -1.33 -9.02
N GLU A 79 -3.18 -0.39 -8.28
CA GLU A 79 -4.57 0.00 -8.44
C GLU A 79 -4.83 0.65 -9.81
N ILE A 80 -3.92 1.52 -10.28
CA ILE A 80 -3.98 2.13 -11.61
C ILE A 80 -3.96 1.06 -12.72
N ARG A 81 -3.08 0.06 -12.62
CA ARG A 81 -3.01 -1.04 -13.60
C ARG A 81 -4.31 -1.85 -13.66
N LEU A 82 -4.89 -2.15 -12.50
CA LEU A 82 -6.15 -2.91 -12.43
C LEU A 82 -7.32 -2.10 -12.99
N SER A 83 -7.40 -0.80 -12.67
CA SER A 83 -8.44 0.10 -13.19
C SER A 83 -8.33 0.27 -14.72
N SER A 84 -7.12 0.46 -15.25
CA SER A 84 -6.87 0.54 -16.69
C SER A 84 -7.29 -0.74 -17.42
N GLN A 85 -6.99 -1.91 -16.87
CA GLN A 85 -7.41 -3.18 -17.45
C GLN A 85 -8.93 -3.34 -17.46
N ALA A 86 -9.61 -2.99 -16.37
CA ALA A 86 -11.06 -3.03 -16.28
C ALA A 86 -11.72 -2.10 -17.30
N LEU A 87 -11.18 -0.88 -17.47
CA LEU A 87 -11.68 0.08 -18.45
C LEU A 87 -11.50 -0.42 -19.89
N HIS A 88 -10.38 -1.06 -20.21
CA HIS A 88 -10.16 -1.68 -21.52
C HIS A 88 -11.16 -2.80 -21.81
N LEU A 89 -11.44 -3.66 -20.82
CA LEU A 89 -12.46 -4.70 -20.93
C LEU A 89 -13.85 -4.11 -21.14
N GLN A 90 -14.22 -3.09 -20.35
CA GLN A 90 -15.51 -2.41 -20.49
C GLN A 90 -15.67 -1.73 -21.85
N ALA A 91 -14.62 -1.09 -22.37
CA ALA A 91 -14.63 -0.50 -23.71
C ALA A 91 -14.80 -1.57 -24.82
N ALA A 92 -14.15 -2.73 -24.66
CA ALA A 92 -14.29 -3.84 -25.59
C ALA A 92 -15.72 -4.44 -25.58
N GLU A 93 -16.34 -4.56 -24.40
CA GLU A 93 -17.73 -5.00 -24.27
C GLU A 93 -18.71 -4.00 -24.87
N MET A 94 -18.51 -2.70 -24.64
CA MET A 94 -19.34 -1.65 -25.22
C MET A 94 -19.27 -1.65 -26.75
N LYS A 95 -18.07 -1.83 -27.32
CA LYS A 95 -17.89 -1.96 -28.77
C LYS A 95 -18.68 -3.15 -29.33
N ARG A 96 -18.60 -4.32 -28.67
CA ARG A 96 -19.38 -5.50 -29.07
C ARG A 96 -20.88 -5.27 -28.98
N SER A 97 -21.35 -4.58 -27.94
CA SER A 97 -22.77 -4.22 -27.80
C SER A 97 -23.24 -3.31 -28.95
N VAL A 98 -22.42 -2.33 -29.34
CA VAL A 98 -22.72 -1.45 -30.49
C VAL A 98 -22.75 -2.24 -31.80
N ASP A 99 -21.79 -3.14 -32.02
CA ASP A 99 -21.74 -3.98 -33.21
C ASP A 99 -22.98 -4.90 -33.30
N GLU A 100 -23.43 -5.47 -32.19
CA GLU A 100 -24.66 -6.28 -32.12
C GLU A 100 -25.92 -5.44 -32.38
N HIS A 101 -26.04 -4.24 -31.80
CA HIS A 101 -27.16 -3.34 -32.09
C HIS A 101 -27.19 -2.90 -33.56
N ARG A 102 -26.03 -2.71 -34.18
CA ARG A 102 -25.96 -2.37 -35.59
C ARG A 102 -26.44 -3.50 -36.49
N LYS A 103 -26.05 -4.75 -36.21
CA LYS A 103 -26.54 -5.92 -36.94
C LYS A 103 -28.05 -6.10 -36.78
N LEU A 104 -28.59 -5.81 -35.60
CA LEU A 104 -30.04 -5.86 -35.35
C LEU A 104 -30.82 -4.76 -36.10
N ALA A 105 -30.19 -3.61 -36.37
CA ALA A 105 -30.80 -2.51 -37.12
C ALA A 105 -30.72 -2.70 -38.65
N GLU A 106 -29.83 -3.57 -39.13
CA GLU A 106 -29.65 -3.90 -40.55
C GLU A 106 -30.51 -5.12 -41.00
N HIS A 107 -31.23 -5.75 -40.06
CA HIS A 107 -32.23 -6.81 -40.30
C HIS A 107 -33.66 -6.28 -40.19
#